data_AF-A0A925DEJ8-F1
#
_entry.id   AF-A0A925DEJ8-F1
#
_cell.length_a   1.000
_cell.length_b   1.000
_cell.length_c   1.000
_cell.angle_alpha   90.00
_cell.angle_beta   90.00
_cell.angle_gamma   90.00
#
_symmetry.space_group_name_H-M   'P 1'
#
loop_
_entity.id
_entity.type
_entity.pdbx_description
1 polymer ?
#
loop_
_entity_poly.entity_id
_entity_poly.type
_entity_poly.pdbx_seq_one_letter_code
_entity_poly.pdbx_strand_id
1 'polypeptide(L)'
;MFDRGNFDDTFHSAGLIRKPVKNIDGNSLLSIHFRPFAKEFSPVDVARLKIVDPSAILNGARCIVLEEAGSVRWRRFWVVPDQDMAIVRHASYFRDALTFQADVSFKHHEKHGWIPDSWSTVRFRNANKEIIDSSTCKVVDAAVNISLAPSTFELEFPPGTEAYDHRTRTGFIVKPDKTERKVLSVEKERGATFTDLTNSPVGMARMPKQHNFAVLYIVGIFLGVVVLAGLLARGQWLHHLKGV
;
A
#
# COMPACT_ATOMS: atom_id res chain seq x y z
N MET A 1 -11.77 3.29 18.64
CA MET A 1 -12.85 2.80 17.75
C MET A 1 -12.28 2.86 16.34
N PHE A 2 -11.67 1.77 15.88
CA PHE A 2 -11.07 1.72 14.54
C PHE A 2 -12.14 1.25 13.56
N ASP A 3 -12.34 2.06 12.53
CA ASP A 3 -13.32 1.84 11.47
C ASP A 3 -13.04 0.51 10.75
N ARG A 4 -14.03 -0.40 10.81
CA ARG A 4 -14.01 -1.68 10.09
C ARG A 4 -14.47 -1.39 8.67
N GLY A 5 -13.56 -0.92 7.83
CA GLY A 5 -13.82 -0.80 6.41
C GLY A 5 -14.22 -2.17 5.84
N ASN A 6 -15.48 -2.28 5.42
CA ASN A 6 -15.99 -3.39 4.62
C ASN A 6 -15.14 -3.50 3.34
N PHE A 7 -14.60 -4.70 3.11
CA PHE A 7 -13.93 -5.05 1.87
C PHE A 7 -14.99 -5.45 0.84
N ASP A 8 -15.61 -4.47 0.18
CA ASP A 8 -16.35 -4.73 -1.05
C ASP A 8 -15.35 -4.86 -2.20
N ASP A 9 -15.17 -6.09 -2.67
CA ASP A 9 -14.45 -6.40 -3.91
C ASP A 9 -15.33 -5.99 -5.10
N THR A 10 -15.09 -4.80 -5.64
CA THR A 10 -15.78 -4.31 -6.83
C THR A 10 -15.02 -4.74 -8.08
N PHE A 11 -15.63 -5.59 -8.91
CA PHE A 11 -15.09 -5.98 -10.21
C PHE A 11 -15.14 -4.79 -11.19
N HIS A 12 -13.98 -4.37 -11.71
CA HIS A 12 -13.88 -3.42 -12.82
C HIS A 12 -13.49 -4.14 -14.12
N SER A 13 -14.04 -3.67 -15.24
CA SER A 13 -13.84 -4.20 -16.60
C SER A 13 -12.42 -4.02 -17.17
N ALA A 14 -11.51 -3.39 -16.44
CA ALA A 14 -10.12 -3.14 -16.83
C ALA A 14 -9.10 -4.12 -16.22
N GLY A 15 -9.56 -5.23 -15.63
CA GLY A 15 -8.72 -6.16 -14.90
C GLY A 15 -8.73 -5.91 -13.39
N LEU A 16 -8.28 -6.92 -12.64
CA LEU A 16 -8.41 -7.01 -11.19
C LEU A 16 -7.51 -5.96 -10.49
N ILE A 17 -8.03 -4.75 -10.23
CA ILE A 17 -7.40 -3.84 -9.27
C ILE A 17 -7.78 -4.34 -7.87
N ARG A 18 -7.03 -5.32 -7.36
CA ARG A 18 -7.04 -5.56 -5.92
C ARG A 18 -6.58 -4.26 -5.27
N LYS A 19 -7.41 -3.65 -4.41
CA LYS A 19 -6.89 -2.76 -3.34
C LYS A 19 -5.64 -3.46 -2.80
N PRO A 20 -4.50 -2.77 -2.63
CA PRO A 20 -3.25 -3.41 -2.27
C PRO A 20 -3.56 -4.36 -1.13
N VAL A 21 -3.51 -5.67 -1.42
CA VAL A 21 -3.65 -6.67 -0.38
C VAL A 21 -2.44 -6.37 0.46
N LYS A 22 -2.64 -5.67 1.58
CA LYS A 22 -1.57 -5.27 2.51
C LYS A 22 -0.77 -6.49 3.01
N ASN A 23 -1.24 -7.68 2.68
CA ASN A 23 -0.67 -8.97 2.99
C ASN A 23 -0.60 -9.85 1.72
N ILE A 24 0.28 -9.56 0.75
CA ILE A 24 0.82 -10.67 -0.05
C ILE A 24 1.91 -11.32 0.82
N ASP A 25 1.48 -12.08 1.84
CA ASP A 25 2.38 -12.80 2.75
C ASP A 25 3.08 -13.95 2.00
N GLY A 26 2.64 -14.30 0.78
CA GLY A 26 3.27 -15.33 -0.05
C GLY A 26 4.74 -15.01 -0.38
N ASN A 27 5.05 -13.75 -0.73
CA ASN A 27 6.44 -13.32 -0.97
C ASN A 27 7.27 -13.26 0.32
N SER A 28 6.62 -13.24 1.49
CA SER A 28 7.32 -13.24 2.76
C SER A 28 7.99 -14.57 3.05
N LEU A 29 7.47 -15.71 2.59
CA LEU A 29 8.05 -17.02 2.97
C LEU A 29 9.39 -17.30 2.29
N LEU A 30 9.52 -17.01 0.99
CA LEU A 30 10.80 -17.11 0.31
C LEU A 30 11.80 -16.10 0.86
N SER A 31 11.33 -14.88 1.18
CA SER A 31 12.16 -13.86 1.82
C SER A 31 12.60 -14.28 3.22
N ILE A 32 11.73 -14.94 3.99
CA ILE A 32 12.02 -15.49 5.31
C ILE A 32 13.06 -16.62 5.20
N HIS A 33 13.11 -17.39 4.11
CA HIS A 33 14.12 -18.43 4.00
C HIS A 33 15.50 -17.90 3.57
N PHE A 34 15.55 -17.12 2.49
CA PHE A 34 16.83 -16.65 1.97
C PHE A 34 17.38 -15.45 2.75
N ARG A 35 16.52 -14.71 3.45
CA ARG A 35 16.84 -13.49 4.20
C ARG A 35 15.97 -13.34 5.46
N PRO A 36 15.89 -14.34 6.36
CA PRO A 36 14.99 -14.36 7.52
C PRO A 36 15.06 -13.11 8.40
N PHE A 37 16.23 -12.48 8.41
CA PHE A 37 16.60 -11.45 9.37
C PHE A 37 17.21 -10.21 8.71
N ALA A 38 17.19 -10.12 7.37
CA ALA A 38 17.57 -8.87 6.71
C ALA A 38 16.49 -7.83 6.99
N LYS A 39 16.86 -6.73 7.65
CA LYS A 39 15.94 -5.68 8.10
C LYS A 39 15.09 -5.09 6.97
N GLU A 40 15.60 -5.14 5.75
CA GLU A 40 14.95 -4.63 4.55
C GLU A 40 13.86 -5.57 4.00
N PHE A 41 13.94 -6.86 4.32
CA PHE A 41 13.08 -7.91 3.72
C PHE A 41 12.24 -8.67 4.76
N SER A 42 12.63 -8.61 6.03
CA SER A 42 11.95 -9.30 7.10
C SER A 42 11.32 -8.32 8.06
N PRO A 43 10.02 -8.45 8.36
CA PRO A 43 9.38 -7.70 9.43
C PRO A 43 9.80 -8.20 10.82
N VAL A 44 10.69 -9.20 10.93
CA VAL A 44 11.12 -9.81 12.20
C VAL A 44 12.34 -9.07 12.73
N ASP A 45 12.23 -8.57 13.96
CA ASP A 45 13.37 -8.00 14.68
C ASP A 45 14.05 -9.09 15.51
N VAL A 46 15.24 -9.53 15.07
CA VAL A 46 16.01 -10.59 15.75
C VAL A 46 16.29 -10.25 17.20
N ALA A 47 16.52 -8.96 17.52
CA ALA A 47 16.80 -8.54 18.88
C ALA A 47 15.61 -8.76 19.83
N ARG A 48 14.41 -8.99 19.29
CA ARG A 48 13.18 -9.24 20.05
C ARG A 48 12.81 -10.71 20.13
N LEU A 49 13.53 -11.59 19.42
CA LEU A 49 13.29 -13.03 19.48
C LEU A 49 13.80 -13.62 20.78
N LYS A 50 13.00 -14.51 21.37
CA LYS A 50 13.37 -15.30 22.55
C LYS A 50 13.19 -16.78 22.25
N ILE A 51 14.11 -17.61 22.73
CA ILE A 51 13.92 -19.05 22.71
C ILE A 51 12.86 -19.39 23.77
N VAL A 52 11.73 -19.97 23.36
CA VAL A 52 10.66 -20.43 24.26
C VAL A 52 10.64 -21.93 24.45
N ASP A 53 11.22 -22.68 23.50
CA ASP A 53 11.43 -24.13 23.61
C ASP A 53 12.70 -24.53 22.83
N PRO A 54 13.78 -24.98 23.49
CA PRO A 54 15.04 -25.35 22.83
C PRO A 54 15.04 -26.77 22.22
N SER A 55 13.96 -27.54 22.37
CA SER A 55 13.93 -28.96 22.00
C SER A 55 12.55 -29.46 21.53
N ALA A 56 11.74 -28.58 20.96
CA ALA A 56 10.46 -28.97 20.38
C ALA A 56 10.64 -30.04 19.30
N ILE A 57 9.65 -30.91 19.12
CA ILE A 57 9.61 -31.85 18.00
C ILE A 57 8.49 -31.43 17.05
N LEU A 58 8.83 -31.23 15.78
CA LEU A 58 7.85 -30.95 14.72
C LEU A 58 8.11 -31.89 13.54
N ASN A 59 7.10 -32.66 13.15
CA ASN A 59 7.19 -33.64 12.06
C ASN A 59 8.38 -34.62 12.21
N GLY A 60 8.72 -34.99 13.45
CA GLY A 60 9.85 -35.88 13.76
C GLY A 60 11.22 -35.20 13.79
N ALA A 61 11.34 -33.92 13.43
CA ALA A 61 12.59 -33.17 13.52
C ALA A 61 12.69 -32.38 14.83
N ARG A 62 13.90 -32.31 15.39
CA ARG A 62 14.20 -31.44 16.55
C ARG A 62 14.26 -29.98 16.10
N CYS A 63 13.52 -29.13 16.79
CA CYS A 63 13.38 -27.72 16.50
C CYS A 63 13.71 -26.86 17.74
N ILE A 64 14.14 -25.64 17.49
CA ILE A 64 14.15 -24.53 18.44
C ILE A 64 12.94 -23.65 18.12
N VAL A 65 12.12 -23.34 19.11
CA VAL A 65 11.00 -22.41 18.97
C VAL A 65 11.44 -21.03 19.42
N LEU A 66 11.42 -20.10 18.48
CA LEU A 66 11.65 -18.69 18.72
C LEU A 66 10.30 -17.97 18.79
N GLU A 67 10.16 -17.05 19.73
CA GLU A 67 8.98 -16.21 19.88
C GLU A 67 9.36 -14.74 19.82
N GLU A 68 8.62 -13.97 19.03
CA GLU A 68 8.68 -12.52 19.05
C GLU A 68 7.43 -11.99 19.74
N ALA A 69 7.60 -11.58 21.00
CA ALA A 69 6.51 -11.07 21.81
C ALA A 69 6.04 -9.69 21.34
N GLY A 70 4.73 -9.49 21.35
CA GLY A 70 4.09 -8.18 21.21
C GLY A 70 2.76 -8.16 21.95
N SER A 71 2.29 -6.96 22.31
CA SER A 71 1.14 -6.79 23.21
C SER A 71 -0.19 -7.28 22.65
N VAL A 72 -0.35 -7.23 21.32
CA VAL A 72 -1.59 -7.63 20.64
C VAL A 72 -1.31 -8.68 19.56
N ARG A 73 -0.16 -8.55 18.88
CA ARG A 73 0.32 -9.50 17.88
C ARG A 73 1.65 -10.06 18.32
N TRP A 74 1.82 -11.36 18.19
CA TRP A 74 3.06 -12.06 18.46
C TRP A 74 3.26 -13.18 17.45
N ARG A 75 4.50 -13.64 17.30
CA ARG A 75 4.89 -14.62 16.28
C ARG A 75 5.72 -15.74 16.88
N ARG A 76 5.61 -16.94 16.31
CA ARG A 76 6.49 -18.08 16.60
C ARG A 76 7.12 -18.62 15.32
N PHE A 77 8.36 -19.05 15.46
CA PHE A 77 9.16 -19.66 14.41
C PHE A 77 9.73 -20.98 14.93
N TRP A 78 9.57 -22.05 14.17
CA TRP A 78 10.20 -23.34 14.44
C TRP A 78 11.41 -23.45 13.51
N VAL A 79 12.58 -23.55 14.12
CA VAL A 79 13.88 -23.54 13.45
C VAL A 79 14.52 -24.91 13.60
N VAL A 80 14.99 -25.53 12.52
CA VAL A 80 15.69 -26.83 12.57
C VAL A 80 17.20 -26.60 12.45
N PRO A 81 17.98 -26.75 13.53
CA PRO A 81 19.43 -26.50 13.49
C PRO A 81 20.18 -27.38 12.49
N ASP A 82 19.78 -28.64 12.36
CA ASP A 82 20.39 -29.61 11.44
C ASP A 82 20.11 -29.31 9.95
N GLN A 83 19.24 -28.32 9.67
CA GLN A 83 18.92 -27.85 8.33
C GLN A 83 19.37 -26.39 8.13
N ASP A 84 20.58 -26.05 8.55
CA ASP A 84 21.14 -24.69 8.46
C ASP A 84 20.24 -23.63 9.12
N MET A 85 19.61 -23.98 10.25
CA MET A 85 18.63 -23.12 10.93
C MET A 85 17.43 -22.77 10.05
N ALA A 86 16.96 -23.69 9.19
CA ALA A 86 15.77 -23.48 8.37
C ALA A 86 14.51 -23.29 9.21
N ILE A 87 13.68 -22.32 8.83
CA ILE A 87 12.38 -22.05 9.47
C ILE A 87 11.32 -22.95 8.83
N VAL A 88 10.97 -24.04 9.51
CA VAL A 88 10.01 -25.06 9.03
C VAL A 88 8.56 -24.72 9.36
N ARG A 89 8.32 -23.80 10.31
CA ARG A 89 6.99 -23.25 10.58
C ARG A 89 7.08 -21.80 11.04
N HIS A 90 6.16 -20.99 10.54
CA HIS A 90 5.91 -19.63 11.02
C HIS A 90 4.43 -19.49 11.39
N ALA A 91 4.14 -19.07 12.62
CA ALA A 91 2.79 -18.80 13.08
C ALA A 91 2.68 -17.36 13.61
N SER A 92 1.58 -16.69 13.28
CA SER A 92 1.24 -15.37 13.80
C SER A 92 -0.08 -15.42 14.58
N TYR A 93 -0.08 -14.73 15.71
CA TYR A 93 -1.19 -14.70 16.64
C TYR A 93 -1.70 -13.27 16.84
N PHE A 94 -3.00 -13.13 17.07
CA PHE A 94 -3.66 -11.88 17.46
C PHE A 94 -4.54 -12.15 18.67
N ARG A 95 -4.23 -11.55 19.82
CA ARG A 95 -4.93 -11.82 21.10
C ARG A 95 -5.07 -13.33 21.35
N ASP A 96 -3.94 -14.04 21.22
CA ASP A 96 -3.79 -15.50 21.41
C ASP A 96 -4.54 -16.39 20.42
N ALA A 97 -5.27 -15.81 19.46
CA ALA A 97 -5.84 -16.54 18.34
C ALA A 97 -4.81 -16.71 17.22
N LEU A 98 -4.64 -17.93 16.71
CA LEU A 98 -3.88 -18.19 15.50
C LEU A 98 -4.56 -17.47 14.32
N THR A 99 -3.83 -16.61 13.62
CA THR A 99 -4.34 -15.85 12.47
C THR A 99 -3.67 -16.23 11.16
N PHE A 100 -2.45 -16.74 11.23
CA PHE A 100 -1.69 -17.20 10.08
C PHE A 100 -0.77 -18.33 10.52
N GLN A 101 -0.67 -19.36 9.69
CA GLN A 101 0.32 -20.41 9.80
C GLN A 101 0.90 -20.68 8.42
N ALA A 102 2.22 -20.80 8.34
CA ALA A 102 2.92 -21.35 7.21
C ALA A 102 3.78 -22.53 7.64
N ASP A 103 3.68 -23.63 6.91
CA ASP A 103 4.50 -24.83 7.07
C ASP A 103 5.37 -24.96 5.83
N VAL A 104 6.69 -25.09 6.01
CA VAL A 104 7.66 -25.11 4.92
C VAL A 104 8.46 -26.41 4.99
N SER A 105 8.52 -27.11 3.86
CA SER A 105 9.38 -28.27 3.66
C SER A 105 10.62 -27.86 2.89
N PHE A 106 11.75 -28.47 3.22
CA PHE A 106 13.04 -28.21 2.59
C PHE A 106 13.59 -29.45 1.91
N LYS A 107 14.42 -29.21 0.90
CA LYS A 107 15.27 -30.24 0.29
C LYS A 107 16.72 -29.76 0.27
N HIS A 108 17.65 -30.70 0.34
CA HIS A 108 19.06 -30.39 0.21
C HIS A 108 19.41 -30.20 -1.27
N HIS A 109 19.98 -29.03 -1.60
CA HIS A 109 20.54 -28.71 -2.91
C HIS A 109 22.07 -28.79 -2.83
N GLU A 110 22.68 -29.60 -3.71
CA GLU A 110 24.11 -29.94 -3.67
C GLU A 110 25.03 -28.71 -3.52
N LYS A 111 24.76 -27.63 -4.26
CA LYS A 111 25.56 -26.40 -4.25
C LYS A 111 25.15 -25.36 -3.20
N HIS A 112 23.91 -25.40 -2.73
CA HIS A 112 23.29 -24.26 -2.03
C HIS A 112 22.73 -24.61 -0.64
N GLY A 113 22.95 -25.84 -0.17
CA GLY A 113 22.42 -26.31 1.11
C GLY A 113 20.92 -26.47 1.07
N TRP A 114 20.24 -26.20 2.18
CA TRP A 114 18.80 -26.35 2.29
C TRP A 114 18.03 -25.26 1.55
N ILE A 115 17.16 -25.65 0.61
CA ILE A 115 16.27 -24.75 -0.12
C ILE A 115 14.81 -25.16 0.05
N PRO A 116 13.84 -24.24 -0.05
CA PRO A 116 12.43 -24.57 0.09
C PRO A 116 12.03 -25.53 -1.04
N ASP A 117 11.26 -26.55 -0.70
CA ASP A 117 10.73 -27.54 -1.64
C ASP A 117 9.22 -27.37 -1.82
N SER A 118 8.50 -27.12 -0.73
CA SER A 118 7.07 -26.83 -0.75
C SER A 118 6.67 -26.03 0.48
N TRP A 119 5.53 -25.38 0.43
CA TRP A 119 4.92 -24.80 1.62
C TRP A 119 3.40 -24.84 1.54
N SER A 120 2.76 -24.81 2.71
CA SER A 120 1.34 -24.52 2.83
C SER A 120 1.15 -23.30 3.72
N THR A 121 0.10 -22.54 3.45
CA THR A 121 -0.30 -21.38 4.26
C THR A 121 -1.77 -21.46 4.58
N VAL A 122 -2.14 -21.16 5.81
CA VAL A 122 -3.54 -21.03 6.23
C VAL A 122 -3.72 -19.71 6.95
N ARG A 123 -4.75 -18.96 6.58
CA ARG A 123 -5.19 -17.76 7.30
C ARG A 123 -6.54 -17.98 7.94
N PHE A 124 -6.69 -17.42 9.13
CA PHE A 124 -7.89 -17.57 9.94
C PHE A 124 -8.56 -16.21 10.21
N ARG A 125 -9.89 -16.20 10.20
CA ARG A 125 -10.70 -15.07 10.67
C ARG A 125 -10.76 -15.08 12.20
N ASN A 126 -9.94 -14.24 12.82
CA ASN A 126 -9.98 -13.99 14.27
C ASN A 126 -9.90 -15.29 15.12
N ALA A 127 -10.45 -15.25 16.34
CA ALA A 127 -10.45 -16.35 17.31
C ALA A 127 -11.31 -17.57 16.94
N ASN A 128 -12.21 -17.44 15.96
CA ASN A 128 -13.16 -18.49 15.62
C ASN A 128 -12.54 -19.63 14.79
N LYS A 129 -11.25 -19.51 14.42
CA LYS A 129 -10.52 -20.49 13.60
C LYS A 129 -11.18 -20.79 12.24
N GLU A 130 -12.05 -19.90 11.75
CA GLU A 130 -12.63 -19.99 10.41
C GLU A 130 -11.53 -19.71 9.39
N ILE A 131 -11.29 -20.65 8.47
CA ILE A 131 -10.29 -20.47 7.41
C ILE A 131 -10.84 -19.50 6.37
N ILE A 132 -10.10 -18.43 6.10
CA ILE A 132 -10.46 -17.45 5.05
C ILE A 132 -9.65 -17.63 3.77
N ASP A 133 -8.48 -18.26 3.88
CA ASP A 133 -7.55 -18.44 2.76
C ASP A 133 -6.64 -19.62 3.10
N SER A 134 -6.39 -20.47 2.11
CA SER A 134 -5.49 -21.60 2.22
C SER A 134 -4.80 -21.81 0.88
N SER A 135 -3.49 -22.01 0.90
CA SER A 135 -2.72 -22.27 -0.31
C SER A 135 -1.65 -23.32 -0.05
N THR A 136 -1.34 -24.08 -1.09
CA THR A 136 -0.21 -25.02 -1.12
C THR A 136 0.61 -24.71 -2.36
N CYS A 137 1.93 -24.69 -2.20
CA CYS A 137 2.87 -24.41 -3.28
C CYS A 137 3.96 -25.47 -3.31
N LYS A 138 4.45 -25.78 -4.50
CA LYS A 138 5.55 -26.70 -4.76
C LYS A 138 6.56 -26.02 -5.66
N VAL A 139 7.84 -26.10 -5.31
CA VAL A 139 8.94 -25.64 -6.17
C VAL A 139 9.17 -26.68 -7.25
N VAL A 140 8.81 -26.33 -8.49
CA VAL A 140 8.98 -27.19 -9.67
C VAL A 140 10.36 -27.05 -10.29
N ASP A 141 10.93 -25.84 -10.25
CA ASP A 141 12.27 -25.51 -10.73
C ASP A 141 12.84 -24.36 -9.90
N ALA A 142 14.16 -24.33 -9.73
CA ALA A 142 14.85 -23.30 -8.97
C ALA A 142 16.27 -23.07 -9.50
N ALA A 143 16.58 -21.81 -9.80
CA ALA A 143 17.92 -21.36 -10.11
C ALA A 143 18.33 -20.26 -9.12
N VAL A 144 19.48 -20.43 -8.46
CA VAL A 144 19.94 -19.55 -7.38
C VAL A 144 21.14 -18.73 -7.87
N ASN A 145 21.17 -17.45 -7.53
CA ASN A 145 22.23 -16.50 -7.90
C ASN A 145 22.50 -16.41 -9.41
N ILE A 146 21.46 -16.56 -10.24
CA ILE A 146 21.57 -16.30 -11.67
C ILE A 146 21.78 -14.81 -11.95
N SER A 147 22.61 -14.49 -12.94
CA SER A 147 22.75 -13.11 -13.41
C SER A 147 21.52 -12.75 -14.23
N LEU A 148 20.77 -11.75 -13.77
CA LEU A 148 19.63 -11.19 -14.48
C LEU A 148 19.99 -9.79 -14.96
N ALA A 149 19.56 -9.44 -16.17
CA ALA A 149 19.74 -8.11 -16.70
C ALA A 149 18.95 -7.09 -15.84
N PRO A 150 19.44 -5.87 -15.60
CA PRO A 150 18.70 -4.85 -14.86
C PRO A 150 17.29 -4.60 -15.41
N SER A 151 17.13 -4.66 -16.73
CA SER A 151 15.86 -4.52 -17.43
C SER A 151 14.80 -5.57 -17.06
N THR A 152 15.20 -6.72 -16.50
CA THR A 152 14.25 -7.72 -15.95
C THR A 152 13.45 -7.17 -14.76
N PHE A 153 14.00 -6.17 -14.07
CA PHE A 153 13.36 -5.53 -12.91
C PHE A 153 12.75 -4.17 -13.24
N GLU A 154 12.89 -3.71 -14.49
CA GLU A 154 12.26 -2.48 -14.96
C GLU A 154 10.78 -2.75 -15.24
N LEU A 155 9.92 -2.03 -14.54
CA LEU A 155 8.48 -2.10 -14.75
C LEU A 155 8.07 -1.00 -15.73
N GLU A 156 7.53 -1.40 -16.88
CA GLU A 156 6.86 -0.45 -17.77
C GLU A 156 5.39 -0.33 -17.36
N PHE A 157 5.00 0.88 -16.98
CA PHE A 157 3.62 1.20 -16.65
C PHE A 157 2.92 1.76 -17.90
N PRO A 158 1.87 1.09 -18.41
CA PRO A 158 1.07 1.65 -19.51
C PRO A 158 0.46 3.01 -19.14
N PRO A 159 0.22 3.91 -20.10
CA PRO A 159 -0.55 5.13 -19.86
C PRO A 159 -1.88 4.86 -19.15
N GLY A 160 -2.21 5.71 -18.18
CA GLY A 160 -3.36 5.55 -17.30
C GLY A 160 -3.10 4.70 -16.06
N THR A 161 -1.91 4.11 -15.90
CA THR A 161 -1.58 3.38 -14.67
C THR A 161 -1.43 4.35 -13.51
N GLU A 162 -2.20 4.15 -12.43
CA GLU A 162 -1.95 4.76 -11.13
C GLU A 162 -1.00 3.88 -10.34
N ALA A 163 0.17 4.41 -10.00
CA ALA A 163 1.19 3.73 -9.22
C ALA A 163 1.49 4.49 -7.93
N TYR A 164 2.03 3.79 -6.93
CA TYR A 164 2.41 4.35 -5.65
C TYR A 164 3.86 4.00 -5.34
N ASP A 165 4.72 5.02 -5.27
CA ASP A 165 6.09 4.84 -4.85
C ASP A 165 6.16 4.84 -3.32
N HIS A 166 6.39 3.66 -2.74
CA HIS A 166 6.53 3.47 -1.31
C HIS A 166 7.74 4.17 -0.70
N ARG A 167 8.79 4.42 -1.50
CA ARG A 167 10.04 5.05 -1.04
C ARG A 167 9.84 6.53 -0.82
N THR A 168 9.16 7.21 -1.75
CA THR A 168 8.83 8.64 -1.65
C THR A 168 7.46 8.89 -0.99
N ARG A 169 6.66 7.84 -0.79
CA ARG A 169 5.27 7.88 -0.31
C ARG A 169 4.34 8.73 -1.18
N THR A 170 4.61 8.77 -2.49
CA THR A 170 3.82 9.56 -3.44
C THR A 170 3.12 8.66 -4.45
N GLY A 171 1.86 9.00 -4.75
CA GLY A 171 1.13 8.40 -5.88
C GLY A 171 1.42 9.18 -7.16
N PHE A 172 1.36 8.51 -8.31
CA PHE A 172 1.43 9.15 -9.61
C PHE A 172 0.58 8.41 -10.65
N ILE A 173 0.20 9.12 -11.70
CA ILE A 173 -0.47 8.55 -12.87
C ILE A 173 0.46 8.72 -14.08
N VAL A 174 0.67 7.64 -14.83
CA VAL A 174 1.44 7.68 -16.08
C VAL A 174 0.58 8.25 -17.19
N LYS A 175 1.04 9.31 -17.85
CA LYS A 175 0.34 9.96 -18.96
C LYS A 175 0.63 9.28 -20.31
N PRO A 176 -0.13 9.60 -21.38
CA PRO A 176 0.13 9.09 -22.73
C PRO A 176 1.55 9.38 -23.27
N ASP A 177 2.17 10.47 -22.84
CA ASP A 177 3.54 10.86 -23.19
C ASP A 177 4.62 10.19 -22.30
N LYS A 178 4.24 9.18 -21.50
CA LYS A 178 5.06 8.51 -20.48
C LYS A 178 5.56 9.42 -19.35
N THR A 179 5.09 10.66 -19.26
CA THR A 179 5.39 11.52 -18.10
C THR A 179 4.52 11.16 -16.91
N GLU A 180 5.00 11.47 -15.71
CA GLU A 180 4.29 11.19 -14.47
C GLU A 180 3.51 12.42 -13.99
N ARG A 181 2.24 12.25 -13.64
CA ARG A 181 1.45 13.23 -12.88
C ARG A 181 1.40 12.80 -11.42
N LYS A 182 2.03 13.56 -10.53
CA LYS A 182 1.90 13.34 -9.08
C LYS A 182 0.43 13.46 -8.64
N VAL A 183 0.01 12.57 -7.75
CA VAL A 183 -1.30 12.57 -7.10
C VAL A 183 -1.10 12.97 -5.64
N LEU A 184 -1.64 14.13 -5.27
CA LEU A 184 -1.50 14.65 -3.91
C LEU A 184 -2.59 14.07 -3.00
N SER A 185 -2.27 13.80 -1.73
CA SER A 185 -3.25 13.33 -0.74
C SER A 185 -4.46 14.26 -0.65
N VAL A 186 -4.23 15.58 -0.70
CA VAL A 186 -5.29 16.59 -0.66
C VAL A 186 -6.28 16.48 -1.82
N GLU A 187 -5.86 16.01 -3.00
CA GLU A 187 -6.78 15.78 -4.12
C GLU A 187 -7.70 14.59 -3.81
N LYS A 188 -7.16 13.51 -3.23
CA LYS A 188 -7.94 12.34 -2.81
C LYS A 188 -8.90 12.68 -1.66
N GLU A 189 -8.46 13.49 -0.70
CA GLU A 189 -9.30 13.97 0.41
C GLU A 189 -10.47 14.82 -0.07
N ARG A 190 -10.33 15.55 -1.18
CA ARG A 190 -11.42 16.26 -1.87
C ARG A 190 -12.35 15.35 -2.66
N GLY A 191 -12.11 14.04 -2.66
CA GLY A 191 -12.88 13.07 -3.45
C GLY A 191 -12.58 13.12 -4.94
N ALA A 192 -11.37 13.51 -5.36
CA ALA A 192 -10.97 13.43 -6.75
C ALA A 192 -11.04 11.99 -7.26
N THR A 193 -11.80 11.79 -8.32
CA THR A 193 -11.84 10.52 -9.06
C THR A 193 -10.60 10.38 -9.94
N PHE A 194 -10.32 9.17 -10.41
CA PHE A 194 -9.25 8.94 -11.39
C PHE A 194 -9.40 9.86 -12.62
N THR A 195 -10.61 10.02 -13.14
CA THR A 195 -10.92 10.92 -14.27
C THR A 195 -10.65 12.38 -13.95
N ASP A 196 -10.91 12.83 -12.71
CA ASP A 196 -10.57 14.20 -12.29
C ASP A 196 -9.05 14.41 -12.25
N LEU A 197 -8.31 13.41 -11.78
CA LEU A 197 -6.86 13.45 -11.70
C LEU A 197 -6.24 13.45 -13.10
N THR A 198 -6.69 12.60 -14.03
CA THR A 198 -6.13 12.56 -15.40
C THR A 198 -6.37 13.82 -16.20
N ASN A 199 -7.51 14.50 -15.98
CA ASN A 199 -7.92 15.66 -16.76
C ASN A 199 -7.58 17.02 -16.11
N SER A 200 -6.86 17.04 -14.99
CA SER A 200 -6.51 18.29 -14.29
C SER A 200 -5.01 18.43 -14.03
N PRO A 201 -4.48 19.67 -13.93
CA PRO A 201 -3.15 19.90 -13.39
C PRO A 201 -3.01 19.36 -11.95
N VAL A 202 -1.78 19.08 -11.53
CA VAL A 202 -1.48 18.61 -10.17
C VAL A 202 -2.01 19.60 -9.13
N GLY A 203 -2.76 19.11 -8.15
CA GLY A 203 -3.35 19.91 -7.06
C GLY A 203 -4.66 20.60 -7.42
N MET A 204 -5.08 20.55 -8.69
CA MET A 204 -6.27 21.22 -9.19
C MET A 204 -7.49 20.31 -9.29
N ALA A 205 -7.33 19.00 -9.11
CA ALA A 205 -8.46 18.06 -9.15
C ALA A 205 -9.48 18.39 -8.05
N ARG A 206 -10.76 18.47 -8.44
CA ARG A 206 -11.90 18.82 -7.57
C ARG A 206 -11.70 20.09 -6.73
N MET A 207 -10.80 20.99 -7.12
CA MET A 207 -10.83 22.34 -6.56
C MET A 207 -12.24 22.88 -6.79
N PRO A 208 -12.92 23.43 -5.76
CA PRO A 208 -14.14 24.19 -6.03
C PRO A 208 -13.74 25.18 -7.11
N LYS A 209 -14.48 25.21 -8.22
CA LYS A 209 -14.32 26.29 -9.20
C LYS A 209 -14.28 27.52 -8.33
N GLN A 210 -13.14 28.22 -8.29
CA GLN A 210 -13.09 29.50 -7.63
C GLN A 210 -14.17 30.26 -8.37
N HIS A 211 -15.36 30.36 -7.76
CA HIS A 211 -16.37 31.27 -8.24
C HIS A 211 -15.58 32.54 -8.37
N ASN A 212 -15.63 33.14 -9.55
CA ASN A 212 -14.88 34.35 -9.84
C ASN A 212 -15.46 35.48 -8.98
N PHE A 213 -15.38 35.37 -7.66
CA PHE A 213 -15.69 36.42 -6.70
C PHE A 213 -14.81 37.61 -7.01
N ALA A 214 -13.58 37.39 -7.52
CA ALA A 214 -12.79 38.45 -8.12
C ALA A 214 -13.52 39.15 -9.29
N VAL A 215 -14.12 38.42 -10.24
CA VAL A 215 -14.89 39.03 -11.34
C VAL A 215 -16.17 39.68 -10.83
N LEU A 216 -16.93 39.04 -9.93
CA LEU A 216 -18.12 39.64 -9.31
C LEU A 216 -17.77 40.90 -8.51
N TYR A 217 -16.62 40.91 -7.84
CA TYR A 217 -16.11 42.05 -7.09
C TYR A 217 -15.64 43.17 -8.03
N ILE A 218 -14.94 42.84 -9.13
CA ILE A 218 -14.56 43.79 -10.18
C ILE A 218 -15.81 44.41 -10.83
N VAL A 219 -16.80 43.58 -11.19
CA VAL A 219 -18.09 44.03 -11.75
C VAL A 219 -18.83 44.91 -10.74
N GLY A 220 -18.84 44.53 -9.45
CA GLY A 220 -19.43 45.31 -8.37
C GLY A 220 -18.77 46.67 -8.18
N ILE A 221 -17.43 46.74 -8.18
CA ILE A 221 -16.68 48.01 -8.14
C ILE A 221 -17.02 48.87 -9.35
N PHE A 222 -17.02 48.28 -10.55
CA PHE A 222 -17.30 49.01 -11.77
C PHE A 222 -18.72 49.61 -11.78
N LEU A 223 -19.73 48.82 -11.38
CA LEU A 223 -21.11 49.30 -11.22
C LEU A 223 -21.21 50.41 -10.17
N GLY A 224 -20.51 50.28 -9.04
CA GLY A 224 -20.44 51.32 -8.00
C GLY A 224 -19.88 52.64 -8.52
N VAL A 225 -18.80 52.59 -9.32
CA VAL A 225 -18.19 53.78 -9.94
C VAL A 225 -19.13 54.42 -10.96
N VAL A 226 -19.82 53.63 -11.79
CA VAL A 226 -20.78 54.15 -12.77
C VAL A 226 -21.97 54.83 -12.09
N VAL A 227 -22.52 54.23 -11.03
CA VAL A 227 -23.62 54.83 -10.26
C VAL A 227 -23.18 56.14 -9.60
N LEU A 228 -21.99 56.16 -8.98
CA LEU A 228 -21.46 57.37 -8.35
C LEU A 228 -21.24 58.49 -9.38
N ALA A 229 -20.65 58.18 -10.53
CA ALA A 229 -20.46 59.13 -11.62
C ALA A 229 -21.81 59.70 -12.13
N GLY A 230 -22.83 58.85 -12.28
CA GLY A 230 -24.18 59.27 -12.65
C GLY A 230 -24.84 60.19 -11.61
N LEU A 231 -24.67 59.91 -10.32
CA LEU A 231 -25.19 60.75 -9.24
C LEU A 231 -24.49 62.12 -9.19
N LEU A 232 -23.17 62.16 -9.37
CA LEU A 232 -22.41 63.40 -9.44
C LEU A 232 -22.81 64.26 -10.65
N ALA A 233 -22.96 63.65 -11.82
CA ALA A 233 -23.42 64.33 -13.04
C ALA A 233 -24.84 64.92 -12.86
N ARG A 234 -25.76 64.16 -12.24
CA ARG A 234 -27.11 64.64 -11.92
C ARG A 234 -27.09 65.82 -10.94
N GLY A 235 -26.22 65.77 -9.93
CA GLY A 235 -26.03 66.87 -8.98
C GLY A 235 -25.57 68.17 -9.65
N GLN A 236 -24.59 68.09 -10.55
CA GLN A 236 -24.12 69.23 -11.33
C GLN A 236 -25.21 69.82 -12.23
N TRP A 237 -26.00 68.97 -12.90
CA TRP A 237 -27.10 69.39 -13.76
C TRP A 237 -28.21 70.15 -12.99
N LEU A 238 -28.58 69.65 -11.80
CA LEU A 238 -29.58 70.32 -10.96
C LEU A 238 -29.11 71.68 -10.41
N HIS A 239 -27.81 71.84 -10.16
CA HIS A 239 -27.24 73.14 -9.79
C HIS A 239 -27.32 74.15 -10.95
N HIS A 240 -27.17 73.69 -12.20
CA HIS A 240 -27.29 74.56 -13.36
C HIS A 240 -28.73 75.05 -13.59
N LEU A 241 -29.74 74.20 -13.34
CA LEU A 241 -31.16 74.57 -13.48
C LEU A 241 -31.69 75.52 -12.40
N LYS A 242 -31.07 75.59 -11.22
CA LYS A 242 -31.45 76.53 -10.15
C LYS A 242 -30.80 77.91 -10.28
N GLY A 243 -29.92 78.09 -11.26
CA GLY A 243 -29.22 79.36 -11.54
C GLY A 243 -29.84 80.19 -12.67
N VAL A 244 -31.03 79.82 -13.14
CA VAL A 244 -31.86 80.56 -14.12
C VAL A 244 -33.13 81.01 -13.41
#